data_AF-A0A813IWZ7-F1
#
_entry.id   AF-A0A813IWZ7-F1
#
_cell.length_a   1.000
_cell.length_b   1.000
_cell.length_c   1.000
_cell.angle_alpha   90.00
_cell.angle_beta   90.00
_cell.angle_gamma   90.00
#
_symmetry.space_group_name_H-M   'P 1'
#
loop_
_entity.id
_entity.type
_entity.pdbx_description
1 polymer ?
#
loop_
_entity_poly.entity_id
_entity_poly.type
_entity_poly.pdbx_seq_one_letter_code
_entity_poly.pdbx_strand_id
1 'polypeptide(L)'
;PSQAMGFGGFDSDAAARITRKGLEVDGVNSRLFELLWKKDLLSDSSISLRIPDTVVFKYSAPSLWYFTSVDGTIKRKTKAKVNEQHIVEEFLKRPSLSGIVAYYVTTTEETVEQSRELRDDGDLEAELAGTRTTIQYLNEEGLKNFLFNRQQVKPDGILQKFLEPLGGSNNMLRAMWSPKVCMLERRVNRLRVADTRYDMYERAVTFEGPDFHSE
;
A
#
# COMPACT_ATOMS: atom_id res chain seq x y z
N PRO A 1 -28.88 49.13 24.53
CA PRO A 1 -29.50 47.81 24.34
C PRO A 1 -28.87 47.08 23.13
N SER A 2 -27.86 46.27 23.43
CA SER A 2 -27.06 45.48 22.50
C SER A 2 -27.78 44.21 22.05
N GLN A 3 -27.97 44.02 20.74
CA GLN A 3 -28.27 42.71 20.16
C GLN A 3 -26.96 42.02 19.79
N ALA A 4 -26.70 40.88 20.44
CA ALA A 4 -25.63 39.97 20.05
C ALA A 4 -26.14 39.03 18.96
N MET A 5 -25.52 39.05 17.78
CA MET A 5 -25.69 38.01 16.77
C MET A 5 -24.91 36.78 17.19
N GLY A 6 -25.61 35.65 17.39
CA GLY A 6 -24.99 34.35 17.63
C GLY A 6 -24.31 33.85 16.36
N PHE A 7 -23.01 33.60 16.44
CA PHE A 7 -22.25 32.88 15.43
C PHE A 7 -22.79 31.44 15.32
N GLY A 8 -23.17 31.05 14.11
CA GLY A 8 -23.53 29.68 13.77
C GLY A 8 -22.37 28.74 14.07
N GLY A 9 -22.64 27.72 14.89
CA GLY A 9 -21.68 26.68 15.23
C GLY A 9 -21.19 25.97 13.96
N PHE A 10 -19.89 25.99 13.76
CA PHE A 10 -19.23 25.09 12.83
C PHE A 10 -19.48 23.65 13.31
N ASP A 11 -20.26 22.90 12.53
CA ASP A 11 -20.56 21.49 12.81
C ASP A 11 -19.32 20.63 12.54
N SER A 12 -18.48 20.48 13.56
CA SER A 12 -17.29 19.63 13.54
C SER A 12 -17.61 18.15 13.30
N ASP A 13 -18.86 17.74 13.50
CA ASP A 13 -19.31 16.36 13.39
C ASP A 13 -19.55 15.98 11.91
N ALA A 14 -19.92 16.94 11.05
CA ALA A 14 -20.06 16.74 9.61
C ALA A 14 -18.72 16.47 8.92
N ALA A 15 -17.65 17.17 9.32
CA ALA A 15 -16.30 16.96 8.78
C ALA A 15 -15.72 15.58 9.15
N ALA A 16 -15.97 15.11 10.38
CA ALA A 16 -15.58 13.79 10.86
C ALA A 16 -16.36 12.65 10.19
N ARG A 17 -17.63 12.88 9.85
CA ARG A 17 -18.47 11.88 9.15
C ARG A 17 -18.10 11.70 7.67
N ILE A 18 -17.60 12.75 7.00
CA ILE A 18 -17.17 12.68 5.59
C ILE A 18 -15.81 11.97 5.44
N THR A 19 -14.96 11.96 6.47
CA THR A 19 -13.60 11.38 6.41
C THR A 19 -13.53 9.88 6.71
N ARG A 20 -14.44 9.31 7.51
CA ARG A 20 -14.38 7.88 7.89
C ARG A 20 -14.95 6.92 6.86
N LYS A 21 -15.91 7.38 6.03
CA LYS A 21 -16.64 6.51 5.09
C LYS A 21 -15.71 6.04 3.96
N GLY A 22 -15.14 4.83 4.11
CA GLY A 22 -14.27 4.18 3.12
C GLY A 22 -12.81 3.99 3.55
N LEU A 23 -12.42 4.40 4.76
CA LEU A 23 -11.12 4.02 5.36
C LEU A 23 -11.19 2.74 6.21
N GLU A 24 -12.37 2.44 6.76
CA GLU A 24 -12.64 1.29 7.61
C GLU A 24 -12.89 0.01 6.80
N VAL A 25 -12.06 -0.24 5.78
CA VAL A 25 -12.16 -1.44 4.92
C VAL A 25 -10.88 -2.24 5.07
N ASP A 26 -11.01 -3.55 5.25
CA ASP A 26 -9.89 -4.47 5.32
C ASP A 26 -9.17 -4.61 3.97
N GLY A 27 -7.86 -4.85 4.03
CA GLY A 27 -6.99 -5.01 2.87
C GLY A 27 -6.48 -3.69 2.26
N VAL A 28 -6.16 -3.72 0.96
CA VAL A 28 -5.51 -2.62 0.24
C VAL A 28 -6.47 -1.43 0.05
N ASN A 29 -6.27 -0.39 0.86
CA ASN A 29 -7.04 0.83 0.76
C ASN A 29 -6.41 1.87 -0.17
N SER A 30 -6.79 1.85 -1.45
CA SER A 30 -6.32 2.84 -2.45
C SER A 30 -6.78 4.28 -2.18
N ARG A 31 -7.83 4.49 -1.37
CA ARG A 31 -8.35 5.81 -1.02
C ARG A 31 -7.39 6.58 -0.12
N LEU A 32 -6.54 5.89 0.64
CA LEU A 32 -5.48 6.49 1.43
C LEU A 32 -4.62 7.45 0.60
N PHE A 33 -4.18 7.03 -0.59
CA PHE A 33 -3.34 7.86 -1.45
C PHE A 33 -4.06 9.10 -1.98
N GLU A 34 -5.37 9.02 -2.18
CA GLU A 34 -6.17 10.18 -2.57
C GLU A 34 -6.28 11.19 -1.42
N LEU A 35 -6.41 10.71 -0.18
CA LEU A 35 -6.42 11.58 1.01
C LEU A 35 -5.05 12.22 1.25
N LEU A 36 -3.96 11.45 1.10
CA LEU A 36 -2.59 11.97 1.19
C LEU A 36 -2.29 13.03 0.12
N TRP A 37 -2.92 12.91 -1.06
CA TRP A 37 -2.78 13.89 -2.14
C TRP A 37 -3.64 15.15 -1.93
N LYS A 38 -4.78 15.03 -1.24
CA LYS A 38 -5.62 16.19 -0.90
C LYS A 38 -4.94 17.00 0.18
N LYS A 39 -4.85 18.32 -0.05
CA LYS A 39 -4.38 19.24 0.97
C LYS A 39 -5.40 19.34 2.09
N ASP A 40 -4.93 19.43 3.32
CA ASP A 40 -5.77 19.78 4.44
C ASP A 40 -6.30 21.21 4.23
N LEU A 41 -7.59 21.41 4.44
CA LEU A 41 -8.24 22.70 4.32
C LEU A 41 -8.04 23.56 5.57
N LEU A 42 -7.70 22.94 6.70
CA LEU A 42 -7.56 23.58 8.00
C LEU A 42 -6.11 23.94 8.33
N SER A 43 -5.16 23.18 7.80
CA SER A 43 -3.75 23.47 7.91
C SER A 43 -3.13 23.57 6.52
N ASP A 44 -2.53 24.71 6.20
CA ASP A 44 -1.74 24.86 4.97
C ASP A 44 -0.42 24.06 5.03
N SER A 45 -0.20 23.33 6.15
CA SER A 45 0.86 22.37 6.33
C SER A 45 0.49 21.02 5.71
N SER A 46 1.08 20.72 4.56
CA SER A 46 1.08 19.36 4.03
C SER A 46 1.81 18.41 4.99
N ILE A 47 1.28 17.20 5.17
CA ILE A 47 2.01 16.15 5.88
C ILE A 47 3.38 15.91 5.21
N SER A 48 4.46 15.92 5.99
CA SER A 48 5.80 15.60 5.49
C SER A 48 5.98 14.10 5.35
N LEU A 49 5.24 13.50 4.41
CA LEU A 49 5.28 12.08 4.10
C LEU A 49 5.72 11.88 2.65
N ARG A 50 6.73 11.02 2.45
CA ARG A 50 7.13 10.57 1.12
C ARG A 50 6.59 9.18 0.87
N ILE A 51 5.96 9.00 -0.28
CA ILE A 51 5.56 7.70 -0.82
C ILE A 51 6.43 7.33 -2.04
N PRO A 52 6.74 6.04 -2.24
CA PRO A 52 7.22 5.55 -3.53
C PRO A 52 6.22 5.83 -4.66
N ASP A 53 6.65 5.69 -5.92
CA ASP A 53 5.73 5.65 -7.05
C ASP A 53 4.72 4.52 -6.86
N THR A 54 3.44 4.87 -6.75
CA THR A 54 2.34 3.93 -6.49
C THR A 54 1.27 4.07 -7.56
N VAL A 55 1.03 2.99 -8.29
CA VAL A 55 0.00 2.87 -9.32
C VAL A 55 -1.16 2.06 -8.75
N VAL A 56 -2.36 2.63 -8.77
CA VAL A 56 -3.59 1.93 -8.39
C VAL A 56 -4.12 1.19 -9.61
N PHE A 57 -4.28 -0.12 -9.48
CA PHE A 57 -4.92 -0.97 -10.48
C PHE A 57 -6.39 -1.14 -10.15
N LYS A 58 -7.24 -0.92 -11.15
CA LYS A 58 -8.68 -1.19 -11.09
C LYS A 58 -9.14 -1.85 -12.37
N TYR A 59 -9.97 -2.89 -12.26
CA TYR A 59 -10.46 -3.64 -13.42
C TYR A 59 -9.32 -4.12 -14.33
N SER A 60 -8.25 -4.63 -13.70
CA SER A 60 -7.03 -5.09 -14.35
C SER A 60 -6.22 -4.05 -15.15
N ALA A 61 -6.50 -2.76 -14.99
CA ALA A 61 -5.80 -1.68 -15.70
C ALA A 61 -5.23 -0.63 -14.72
N PRO A 62 -4.10 0.01 -15.08
CA PRO A 62 -3.62 1.20 -14.37
C PRO A 62 -4.68 2.32 -14.37
N SER A 63 -5.08 2.81 -13.20
CA SER A 63 -6.17 3.79 -13.07
C SER A 63 -5.70 5.15 -12.53
N LEU A 64 -4.82 5.15 -11.53
CA LEU A 64 -4.27 6.33 -10.88
C LEU A 64 -2.81 6.08 -10.57
N TRP A 65 -1.99 7.13 -10.54
CA TRP A 65 -0.58 7.01 -10.18
C TRP A 65 -0.16 8.20 -9.31
N TYR A 66 0.22 7.90 -8.07
CA TYR A 66 0.72 8.84 -7.08
C TYR A 66 2.23 8.74 -6.93
N PHE A 67 2.89 9.87 -6.71
CA PHE A 67 4.34 9.94 -6.52
C PHE A 67 4.70 11.12 -5.64
N THR A 68 5.87 11.06 -5.01
CA THR A 68 6.44 12.20 -4.27
C THR A 68 7.27 13.05 -5.22
N SER A 69 6.96 14.34 -5.31
CA SER A 69 7.73 15.30 -6.10
C SER A 69 9.03 15.70 -5.37
N VAL A 70 9.93 16.39 -6.07
CA VAL A 70 11.24 16.79 -5.52
C VAL A 70 11.07 17.70 -4.29
N ASP A 71 10.03 18.53 -4.30
CA ASP A 71 9.62 19.40 -3.18
C ASP A 71 9.04 18.63 -1.97
N GLY A 72 8.94 17.29 -2.05
CA GLY A 72 8.39 16.45 -0.99
C GLY A 72 6.86 16.34 -0.99
N THR A 73 6.16 17.06 -1.88
CA THR A 73 4.70 17.00 -1.98
C THR A 73 4.25 15.78 -2.76
N ILE A 74 3.15 15.18 -2.33
CA ILE A 74 2.51 14.07 -3.05
C ILE A 74 1.73 14.66 -4.23
N LYS A 75 1.98 14.14 -5.44
CA LYS A 75 1.32 14.54 -6.69
C LYS A 75 0.75 13.32 -7.40
N ARG A 76 -0.15 13.57 -8.33
CA ARG A 76 -0.74 12.56 -9.20
C ARG A 76 -0.30 12.76 -10.66
N LYS A 77 0.09 11.70 -11.35
CA LYS A 77 0.39 11.76 -12.79
C LYS A 77 -0.88 12.07 -13.58
N THR A 78 -0.71 12.68 -14.75
CA THR A 78 -1.81 12.91 -15.69
C THR A 78 -2.26 11.60 -16.33
N LYS A 79 -3.52 11.51 -16.78
CA LYS A 79 -4.06 10.30 -17.42
C LYS A 79 -3.18 9.80 -18.59
N ALA A 80 -2.61 10.72 -19.38
CA ALA A 80 -1.71 10.39 -20.49
C ALA A 80 -0.41 9.68 -20.06
N LYS A 81 -0.02 9.79 -18.79
CA LYS A 81 1.16 9.15 -18.20
C LYS A 81 0.83 7.90 -17.37
N VAL A 82 -0.46 7.59 -17.18
CA VAL A 82 -0.90 6.38 -16.49
C VAL A 82 -1.09 5.27 -17.54
N ASN A 83 0.01 4.69 -17.98
CA ASN A 83 0.05 3.54 -18.88
C ASN A 83 1.30 2.70 -18.65
N GLU A 84 1.28 1.48 -19.16
CA GLU A 84 2.28 0.44 -18.97
C GLU A 84 3.68 0.92 -19.36
N GLN A 85 3.80 1.63 -20.49
CA GLN A 85 5.09 2.12 -21.01
C GLN A 85 5.78 3.05 -20.02
N HIS A 86 5.04 4.05 -19.51
CA HIS A 86 5.60 5.02 -18.57
C HIS A 86 5.88 4.40 -17.20
N ILE A 87 5.06 3.42 -16.78
CA ILE A 87 5.29 2.69 -15.52
C ILE A 87 6.62 1.95 -15.60
N VAL A 88 6.88 1.20 -16.67
CA VAL A 88 8.17 0.51 -16.88
C VAL A 88 9.32 1.50 -16.88
N GLU A 89 9.22 2.58 -17.65
CA GLU A 89 10.26 3.60 -17.73
C GLU A 89 10.61 4.19 -16.35
N GLU A 90 9.62 4.46 -15.49
CA GLU A 90 9.87 5.04 -14.17
C GLU A 90 10.36 4.01 -13.15
N PHE A 91 9.81 2.80 -13.17
CA PHE A 91 10.13 1.76 -12.19
C PHE A 91 11.53 1.19 -12.42
N LEU A 92 11.98 1.13 -13.67
CA LEU A 92 13.34 0.68 -14.03
C LEU A 92 14.41 1.77 -13.93
N LYS A 93 14.04 3.02 -13.62
CA LYS A 93 15.05 4.05 -13.32
C LYS A 93 15.78 3.72 -12.03
N ARG A 94 17.12 3.64 -12.14
CA ARG A 94 18.04 3.32 -11.03
C ARG A 94 17.67 1.98 -10.40
N PRO A 95 17.83 0.87 -11.17
CA PRO A 95 17.44 -0.44 -10.68
C PRO A 95 18.20 -0.77 -9.41
N SER A 96 17.52 -1.46 -8.49
CA SER A 96 18.18 -1.91 -7.28
C SER A 96 19.17 -3.05 -7.56
N LEU A 97 20.24 -3.11 -6.76
CA LEU A 97 21.16 -4.26 -6.73
C LEU A 97 20.46 -5.56 -6.33
N SER A 98 19.34 -5.47 -5.62
CA SER A 98 18.53 -6.63 -5.27
C SER A 98 17.78 -7.25 -6.45
N GLY A 99 17.75 -6.58 -7.61
CA GLY A 99 16.97 -7.01 -8.78
C GLY A 99 15.45 -6.86 -8.63
N ILE A 100 14.95 -6.46 -7.45
CA ILE A 100 13.53 -6.17 -7.21
C ILE A 100 13.27 -4.73 -7.65
N VAL A 101 12.28 -4.54 -8.51
CA VAL A 101 11.92 -3.21 -9.06
C VAL A 101 10.54 -2.75 -8.60
N ALA A 102 9.66 -3.70 -8.27
CA ALA A 102 8.31 -3.40 -7.86
C ALA A 102 7.76 -4.50 -6.95
N TYR A 103 6.66 -4.19 -6.28
CA TYR A 103 5.79 -5.20 -5.70
C TYR A 103 4.32 -4.85 -5.94
N TYR A 104 3.50 -5.88 -6.11
CA TYR A 104 2.07 -5.77 -6.29
C TYR A 104 1.35 -6.27 -5.04
N VAL A 105 0.52 -5.42 -4.45
CA VAL A 105 -0.26 -5.75 -3.25
C VAL A 105 -1.73 -5.85 -3.62
N THR A 106 -2.36 -6.95 -3.24
CA THR A 106 -3.75 -7.25 -3.59
C THR A 106 -4.50 -7.80 -2.40
N THR A 107 -5.81 -7.54 -2.36
CA THR A 107 -6.73 -8.17 -1.43
C THR A 107 -7.48 -9.28 -2.15
N THR A 108 -7.45 -10.49 -1.61
CA THR A 108 -8.26 -11.61 -2.10
C THR A 108 -9.21 -12.08 -1.01
N GLU A 109 -10.42 -12.48 -1.39
CA GLU A 109 -11.34 -13.15 -0.47
C GLU A 109 -10.81 -14.56 -0.19
N GLU A 110 -10.63 -14.92 1.08
CA GLU A 110 -10.30 -16.29 1.46
C GLU A 110 -11.58 -17.12 1.53
N THR A 111 -11.55 -18.31 0.91
CA THR A 111 -12.63 -19.27 1.13
C THR A 111 -12.51 -19.86 2.54
N VAL A 112 -13.65 -20.29 3.10
CA VAL A 112 -13.70 -20.93 4.42
C VAL A 112 -12.75 -22.14 4.49
N GLU A 113 -12.57 -22.86 3.38
CA GLU A 113 -11.64 -23.99 3.27
C GLU A 113 -10.17 -23.57 3.41
N GLN A 114 -9.75 -22.50 2.72
CA GLN A 114 -8.38 -21.96 2.82
C GLN A 114 -8.05 -21.42 4.21
N SER A 115 -9.05 -20.84 4.89
CA SER A 115 -8.87 -20.34 6.25
C SER A 115 -8.69 -21.45 7.31
N ARG A 116 -9.20 -22.67 7.03
CA ARG A 116 -9.12 -23.83 7.94
C ARG A 116 -7.80 -24.57 7.87
N GLU A 117 -7.17 -24.64 6.69
CA GLU A 117 -5.87 -25.33 6.52
C GLU A 117 -4.70 -24.57 7.19
N LEU A 118 -4.88 -23.27 7.46
CA LEU A 118 -3.85 -22.40 8.04
C LEU A 118 -4.00 -22.17 9.56
N ARG A 119 -5.12 -22.60 10.16
CA ARG A 119 -5.39 -22.44 11.60
C ARG A 119 -5.27 -23.81 12.27
N ASP A 120 -4.17 -24.03 12.99
CA ASP A 120 -3.87 -25.28 13.71
C ASP A 120 -4.60 -25.37 15.07
N ASP A 121 -5.23 -24.29 15.54
CA ASP A 121 -5.97 -24.27 16.80
C ASP A 121 -7.48 -24.33 16.57
N GLY A 122 -8.10 -25.37 17.15
CA GLY A 122 -9.49 -25.78 16.99
C GLY A 122 -10.56 -24.87 17.58
N ASP A 123 -10.45 -23.56 17.38
CA ASP A 123 -11.51 -22.61 17.74
C ASP A 123 -12.53 -22.48 16.60
N LEU A 124 -13.62 -23.22 16.76
CA LEU A 124 -14.76 -23.32 15.84
C LEU A 124 -15.68 -22.08 15.93
N GLU A 125 -15.19 -20.85 15.88
CA GLU A 125 -16.06 -19.67 15.68
C GLU A 125 -15.35 -18.53 14.92
N ALA A 126 -15.34 -18.62 13.59
CA ALA A 126 -15.40 -17.46 12.69
C ALA A 126 -15.79 -17.92 11.28
N GLU A 127 -17.09 -18.00 11.00
CA GLU A 127 -17.67 -18.22 9.66
C GLU A 127 -17.56 -17.00 8.71
N LEU A 128 -16.75 -15.99 9.03
CA LEU A 128 -16.54 -14.87 8.10
C LEU A 128 -15.41 -15.20 7.13
N ALA A 129 -15.73 -15.20 5.84
CA ALA A 129 -14.76 -15.10 4.76
C ALA A 129 -13.85 -13.89 5.05
N GLY A 130 -12.62 -14.17 5.49
CA GLY A 130 -11.62 -13.16 5.73
C GLY A 130 -11.14 -12.56 4.42
N THR A 131 -10.59 -11.35 4.47
CA THR A 131 -9.80 -10.83 3.36
C THR A 131 -8.32 -11.09 3.66
N ARG A 132 -7.60 -11.60 2.67
CA ARG A 132 -6.14 -11.79 2.76
C ARG A 132 -5.45 -10.79 1.88
N THR A 133 -4.48 -10.08 2.47
CA THR A 133 -3.54 -9.26 1.71
C THR A 133 -2.38 -10.13 1.25
N THR A 134 -2.03 -10.04 -0.01
CA THR A 134 -0.88 -10.75 -0.59
C THR A 134 0.05 -9.77 -1.29
N ILE A 135 1.33 -10.10 -1.31
CA ILE A 135 2.38 -9.31 -1.95
C ILE A 135 3.16 -10.16 -2.95
N GLN A 136 3.28 -9.66 -4.17
CA GLN A 136 4.08 -10.26 -5.23
C GLN A 136 5.26 -9.34 -5.54
N TYR A 137 6.48 -9.81 -5.32
CA TYR A 137 7.69 -9.08 -5.72
C TYR A 137 8.04 -9.34 -7.18
N LEU A 138 8.45 -8.29 -7.89
CA LEU A 138 8.71 -8.32 -9.33
C LEU A 138 10.12 -7.83 -9.63
N ASN A 139 10.84 -8.61 -10.44
CA ASN A 139 12.04 -8.15 -11.13
C ASN A 139 11.66 -7.45 -12.45
N GLU A 140 12.66 -7.02 -13.22
CA GLU A 140 12.43 -6.33 -14.49
C GLU A 140 11.56 -7.13 -15.46
N GLU A 141 11.87 -8.41 -15.65
CA GLU A 141 11.11 -9.29 -16.55
C GLU A 141 9.69 -9.52 -16.05
N GLY A 142 9.54 -9.80 -14.75
CA GLY A 142 8.26 -9.98 -14.08
C GLY A 142 7.38 -8.74 -14.17
N LEU A 143 7.96 -7.54 -14.04
CA LEU A 143 7.24 -6.28 -14.21
C LEU A 143 6.74 -6.11 -15.66
N LYS A 144 7.60 -6.38 -16.66
CA LYS A 144 7.21 -6.30 -18.07
C LYS A 144 6.10 -7.31 -18.40
N ASN A 145 6.26 -8.56 -17.95
CA ASN A 145 5.24 -9.59 -18.14
C ASN A 145 3.93 -9.18 -17.46
N PHE A 146 3.99 -8.76 -16.19
CA PHE A 146 2.82 -8.26 -15.46
C PHE A 146 2.10 -7.18 -16.24
N LEU A 147 2.80 -6.14 -16.71
CA LEU A 147 2.15 -5.00 -17.38
C LEU A 147 1.63 -5.32 -18.78
N PHE A 148 2.37 -6.08 -19.60
CA PHE A 148 2.03 -6.28 -21.01
C PHE A 148 1.25 -7.56 -21.32
N ASN A 149 1.19 -8.51 -20.39
CA ASN A 149 0.39 -9.71 -20.57
C ASN A 149 -1.10 -9.40 -20.36
N ARG A 150 -1.80 -9.21 -21.48
CA ARG A 150 -3.24 -8.92 -21.51
C ARG A 150 -4.13 -10.11 -21.17
N GLN A 151 -3.60 -11.34 -21.21
CA GLN A 151 -4.36 -12.54 -20.85
C GLN A 151 -4.45 -12.71 -19.34
N GLN A 152 -3.52 -12.12 -18.58
CA GLN A 152 -3.52 -12.17 -17.14
C GLN A 152 -4.47 -11.12 -16.55
N VAL A 153 -5.60 -11.58 -16.02
CA VAL A 153 -6.50 -10.78 -15.20
C VAL A 153 -5.80 -10.42 -13.89
N LYS A 154 -5.78 -9.14 -13.56
CA LYS A 154 -5.18 -8.61 -12.34
C LYS A 154 -6.30 -8.19 -11.40
N PRO A 155 -6.33 -8.69 -10.16
CA PRO A 155 -7.27 -8.21 -9.16
C PRO A 155 -6.98 -6.74 -8.85
N ASP A 156 -7.95 -6.04 -8.26
CA ASP A 156 -7.74 -4.67 -7.81
C ASP A 156 -6.65 -4.62 -6.73
N GLY A 157 -5.81 -3.59 -6.78
CA GLY A 157 -4.64 -3.52 -5.92
C GLY A 157 -3.74 -2.32 -6.19
N ILE A 158 -2.54 -2.36 -5.64
CA ILE A 158 -1.53 -1.33 -5.85
C ILE A 158 -0.22 -1.96 -6.33
N LEU A 159 0.34 -1.39 -7.38
CA LEU A 159 1.70 -1.66 -7.84
C LEU A 159 2.59 -0.53 -7.35
N GLN A 160 3.60 -0.86 -6.56
CA GLN A 160 4.47 0.13 -5.94
C GLN A 160 5.92 -0.12 -6.31
N LYS A 161 6.66 0.95 -6.62
CA LYS A 161 8.09 0.89 -6.91
C LYS A 161 8.82 0.43 -5.64
N PHE A 162 9.66 -0.59 -5.79
CA PHE A 162 10.47 -1.07 -4.69
C PHE A 162 11.61 -0.06 -4.42
N LEU A 163 11.77 0.32 -3.15
CA LEU A 163 12.86 1.18 -2.71
C LEU A 163 13.84 0.34 -1.91
N GLU A 164 15.11 0.36 -2.31
CA GLU A 164 16.13 -0.40 -1.60
C GLU A 164 16.29 0.14 -0.17
N PRO A 165 16.24 -0.74 0.85
CA PRO A 165 16.38 -0.33 2.24
C PRO A 165 17.83 0.10 2.52
N LEU A 166 18.00 1.16 3.31
CA LEU A 166 19.32 1.65 3.71
C LEU A 166 20.16 0.62 4.49
N GLY A 167 19.51 -0.30 5.23
CA GLY A 167 20.16 -1.33 6.04
C GLY A 167 20.52 -2.62 5.30
N GLY A 168 20.19 -2.72 4.01
CA GLY A 168 20.46 -3.92 3.18
C GLY A 168 19.51 -5.10 3.41
N SER A 169 18.64 -5.05 4.43
CA SER A 169 17.53 -5.99 4.64
C SER A 169 16.21 -5.24 4.58
N ASN A 170 15.18 -5.86 3.97
CA ASN A 170 13.89 -5.22 3.88
C ASN A 170 13.29 -5.07 5.27
N ASN A 171 12.59 -3.97 5.52
CA ASN A 171 11.91 -3.77 6.78
C ASN A 171 10.63 -2.96 6.59
N MET A 172 9.65 -3.24 7.44
CA MET A 172 8.35 -2.59 7.42
C MET A 172 7.98 -2.14 8.83
N LEU A 173 7.32 -0.99 8.91
CA LEU A 173 6.66 -0.51 10.12
C LEU A 173 5.16 -0.73 9.96
N ARG A 174 4.54 -1.42 10.91
CA ARG A 174 3.09 -1.59 11.00
C ARG A 174 2.57 -0.72 12.14
N ALA A 175 1.60 0.13 11.83
CA ALA A 175 0.89 0.93 12.82
C ALA A 175 -0.51 0.37 13.00
N MET A 176 -0.83 -0.06 14.21
CA MET A 176 -2.19 -0.38 14.63
C MET A 176 -2.72 0.78 15.45
N TRP A 177 -3.79 1.39 14.98
CA TRP A 177 -4.30 2.62 15.56
C TRP A 177 -5.76 2.49 16.01
N SER A 178 -6.04 3.05 17.18
CA SER A 178 -7.37 3.36 17.70
C SER A 178 -7.33 4.76 18.32
N PRO A 179 -8.48 5.39 18.62
CA PRO A 179 -8.51 6.70 19.26
C PRO A 179 -7.73 6.79 20.59
N LYS A 180 -7.50 5.66 21.27
CA LYS A 180 -6.83 5.61 22.59
C LYS A 180 -5.41 5.05 22.54
N VAL A 181 -5.05 4.31 21.50
CA VAL A 181 -3.78 3.57 21.43
C VAL A 181 -3.26 3.61 20.00
N CYS A 182 -1.96 3.89 19.86
CA CYS A 182 -1.21 3.66 18.64
C CYS A 182 -0.07 2.69 18.98
N MET A 183 -0.12 1.49 18.41
CA MET A 183 0.92 0.49 18.54
C MET A 183 1.74 0.46 17.26
N LEU A 184 3.06 0.56 17.40
CA LEU A 184 4.00 0.51 16.29
C LEU A 184 4.84 -0.76 16.42
N GLU A 185 4.86 -1.54 15.36
CA GLU A 185 5.69 -2.72 15.24
C GLU A 185 6.65 -2.53 14.08
N ARG A 186 7.87 -3.02 14.24
CA ARG A 186 8.85 -3.07 13.18
C ARG A 186 9.20 -4.51 12.93
N ARG A 187 9.26 -4.90 11.66
CA ARG A 187 9.72 -6.21 11.24
C ARG A 187 10.80 -6.08 10.18
N VAL A 188 11.88 -6.84 10.32
CA VAL A 188 13.06 -6.83 9.46
C VAL A 188 13.28 -8.23 8.89
N ASN A 189 13.45 -8.33 7.58
CA ASN A 189 13.77 -9.59 6.93
C ASN A 189 15.16 -10.09 7.36
N ARG A 190 15.26 -11.38 7.64
CA ARG A 190 16.52 -12.00 8.12
C ARG A 190 17.58 -12.10 7.04
N LEU A 191 17.16 -12.20 5.78
CA LEU A 191 18.05 -12.21 4.63
C LEU A 191 18.33 -10.78 4.16
N ARG A 192 19.48 -10.61 3.50
CA ARG A 192 19.80 -9.35 2.83
C ARG A 192 19.04 -9.32 1.51
N VAL A 193 18.46 -8.17 1.17
CA VAL A 193 17.74 -8.00 -0.10
C VAL A 193 18.68 -8.23 -1.28
N ALA A 194 19.98 -7.94 -1.16
CA ALA A 194 20.95 -8.19 -2.23
C ALA A 194 21.40 -9.67 -2.37
N ASP A 195 20.98 -10.58 -1.48
CA ASP A 195 21.41 -11.98 -1.52
C ASP A 195 20.61 -12.80 -2.54
N THR A 196 21.10 -12.83 -3.79
CA THR A 196 20.43 -13.49 -4.92
C THR A 196 20.51 -15.01 -4.91
N ARG A 197 21.06 -15.62 -3.85
CA ARG A 197 21.00 -17.08 -3.64
C ARG A 197 19.59 -17.55 -3.25
N TYR A 198 18.77 -16.62 -2.73
CA TYR A 198 17.40 -16.85 -2.30
C TYR A 198 16.41 -16.14 -3.23
N ASP A 199 15.17 -16.63 -3.27
CA ASP A 199 14.13 -16.01 -4.09
C ASP A 199 13.79 -14.59 -3.59
N MET A 200 13.29 -13.74 -4.49
CA MET A 200 12.82 -12.38 -4.18
C MET A 200 11.86 -12.34 -3.00
N TYR A 201 10.92 -13.28 -2.94
CA TYR A 201 9.94 -13.36 -1.86
C TYR A 201 10.62 -13.58 -0.51
N GLU A 202 11.49 -14.58 -0.41
CA GLU A 202 12.13 -14.98 0.86
C GLU A 202 12.95 -13.85 1.48
N ARG A 203 13.61 -13.04 0.65
CA ARG A 203 14.50 -11.95 1.07
C ARG A 203 13.84 -10.58 1.19
N ALA A 204 12.57 -10.45 0.82
CA ALA A 204 11.83 -9.20 0.91
C ALA A 204 10.59 -9.27 1.81
N VAL A 205 9.99 -10.44 2.03
CA VAL A 205 8.74 -10.55 2.80
C VAL A 205 8.91 -10.13 4.27
N THR A 206 7.85 -9.54 4.84
CA THR A 206 7.78 -9.10 6.24
C THR A 206 6.48 -9.57 6.89
N PHE A 207 5.53 -8.68 7.18
CA PHE A 207 4.25 -9.03 7.83
C PHE A 207 3.35 -9.93 6.97
N GLU A 208 3.51 -9.88 5.65
CA GLU A 208 2.68 -10.62 4.68
C GLU A 208 3.10 -12.09 4.48
N GLY A 209 4.10 -12.58 5.22
CA GLY A 209 4.65 -13.92 5.05
C GLY A 209 4.95 -14.64 6.36
N PRO A 210 5.42 -15.90 6.26
CA PRO A 210 5.72 -16.73 7.42
C PRO A 210 6.74 -16.11 8.38
N ASP A 211 6.56 -16.42 9.67
CA ASP A 211 7.33 -15.74 10.71
C ASP A 211 8.83 -16.02 10.68
N PHE A 212 9.25 -17.14 10.09
CA PHE A 212 10.66 -17.51 10.02
C PHE A 212 11.48 -16.65 9.04
N HIS A 213 10.84 -15.88 8.15
CA HIS A 213 11.54 -15.00 7.21
C HIS A 213 11.96 -13.67 7.83
N SER A 214 11.31 -13.21 8.90
CA SER A 214 11.51 -11.84 9.41
C SER A 214 11.13 -11.68 10.88
N GLU A 215 11.81 -10.77 11.58
CA GLU A 215 11.65 -10.52 13.02
C GLU A 215 11.62 -9.03 13.36
#